data_AF-A0A2X2W7A5-F1
#
_entry.id   AF-A0A2X2W7A5-F1
#
_cell.length_a   1.000
_cell.length_b   1.000
_cell.length_c   1.000
_cell.angle_alpha   90.00
_cell.angle_beta   90.00
_cell.angle_gamma   90.00
#
_symmetry.space_group_name_H-M   'P 1'
#
loop_
_entity.id
_entity.type
_entity.pdbx_description
1 polymer ?
#
loop_
_entity_poly.entity_id
_entity_poly.type
_entity_poly.pdbx_seq_one_letter_code
_entity_poly.pdbx_strand_id
1 'polypeptide(L)'
;MKISNKEKITKICIDDFAIKKGHTYGTIMIDIESHKIIDIIFSRENNDVSEWLKSYPNIKVVSRDGSIIYKNAVSMAHPSAIQISDRFHILKNLTEYCKQYLTKCFKTKVSINNSVDDKQKSKNIIITSQNEKALKSIQMFNVGIKKTKICEILKLNIKTLNKILKLDESEINYYGKSKQRIIQEERLKNKLELINAIREMKKNSLPTK
;
A
#
# COMPACT_ATOMS: atom_id res chain seq x y z
N MET A 1 34.70 -13.95 -16.12
CA MET A 1 34.73 -12.53 -15.68
C MET A 1 36.16 -12.21 -15.27
N LYS A 2 36.83 -11.22 -15.86
CA LYS A 2 38.24 -10.93 -15.55
C LYS A 2 38.33 -10.50 -14.09
N ILE A 3 39.02 -11.30 -13.28
CA ILE A 3 39.33 -11.00 -11.89
C ILE A 3 40.20 -9.75 -11.89
N SER A 4 39.60 -8.59 -11.65
CA SER A 4 40.34 -7.39 -11.28
C SER A 4 41.25 -7.75 -10.12
N ASN A 5 42.53 -7.36 -10.18
CA ASN A 5 43.46 -7.65 -9.10
C ASN A 5 42.86 -7.15 -7.77
N LYS A 6 42.49 -8.09 -6.89
CA LYS A 6 41.76 -7.81 -5.64
C LYS A 6 42.51 -6.80 -4.76
N GLU A 7 43.83 -6.79 -4.86
CA GLU A 7 44.68 -5.87 -4.11
C GLU A 7 44.54 -4.41 -4.55
N LYS A 8 44.05 -4.14 -5.77
CA LYS A 8 43.86 -2.77 -6.27
C LYS A 8 42.53 -2.16 -5.84
N ILE A 9 41.57 -2.98 -5.41
CA ILE A 9 40.24 -2.50 -5.04
C ILE A 9 40.29 -1.96 -3.61
N THR A 10 40.03 -0.66 -3.47
CA THR A 10 40.04 0.02 -2.17
C THR A 10 38.70 0.64 -1.80
N LYS A 11 37.80 0.81 -2.76
CA LYS A 11 36.49 1.45 -2.56
C LYS A 11 35.41 0.65 -3.29
N ILE A 12 34.39 0.24 -2.57
CA ILE A 12 33.31 -0.59 -3.14
C ILE A 12 31.94 -0.06 -2.78
N CYS A 13 30.96 -0.34 -3.63
CA CYS A 13 29.54 -0.17 -3.36
C CYS A 13 28.88 -1.55 -3.23
N ILE A 14 28.01 -1.69 -2.22
CA ILE A 14 27.25 -2.90 -1.92
C ILE A 14 25.76 -2.57 -1.95
N ASP A 15 24.98 -3.31 -2.74
CA ASP A 15 23.52 -3.16 -2.82
C ASP A 15 22.82 -4.49 -3.11
N ASP A 16 21.50 -4.52 -2.96
CA ASP A 16 20.64 -5.65 -3.29
C ASP A 16 20.51 -5.82 -4.81
N PHE A 17 20.75 -7.03 -5.30
CA PHE A 17 20.55 -7.42 -6.69
C PHE A 17 19.38 -8.37 -6.84
N ALA A 18 18.36 -7.97 -7.60
CA ALA A 18 17.20 -8.81 -7.86
C ALA A 18 17.52 -9.88 -8.92
N ILE A 19 17.68 -11.13 -8.49
CA ILE A 19 17.81 -12.29 -9.38
C ILE A 19 16.43 -12.62 -9.99
N LYS A 20 15.41 -12.65 -9.13
CA LYS A 20 14.00 -12.71 -9.52
C LYS A 20 13.25 -11.66 -8.71
N LYS A 21 12.88 -10.56 -9.37
CA LYS A 21 12.20 -9.42 -8.75
C LYS A 21 10.99 -9.88 -7.92
N GLY A 22 10.96 -9.48 -6.65
CA GLY A 22 9.90 -9.84 -5.70
C GLY A 22 10.02 -11.24 -5.07
N HIS A 23 11.08 -12.00 -5.38
CA HIS A 23 11.27 -13.36 -4.86
C HIS A 23 12.67 -13.57 -4.30
N THR A 24 13.70 -13.49 -5.14
CA THR A 24 15.07 -13.84 -4.77
C THR A 24 16.00 -12.68 -5.07
N TYR A 25 16.79 -12.34 -4.06
CA TYR A 25 17.73 -11.23 -4.06
C TYR A 25 19.09 -11.74 -3.61
N GLY A 26 20.13 -11.26 -4.26
CA GLY A 26 21.52 -11.40 -3.85
C GLY A 26 22.12 -10.04 -3.55
N THR A 27 23.45 -10.00 -3.48
CA THR A 27 24.24 -8.79 -3.25
C THR A 27 25.13 -8.52 -4.45
N ILE A 28 25.12 -7.30 -4.96
CA ILE A 28 26.04 -6.86 -6.02
C ILE A 28 27.19 -6.06 -5.42
N MET A 29 28.39 -6.32 -5.91
CA MET A 29 29.63 -5.63 -5.52
C MET A 29 30.12 -4.81 -6.71
N ILE A 30 30.27 -3.51 -6.52
CA ILE A 30 30.68 -2.58 -7.58
C ILE A 30 31.94 -1.84 -7.13
N ASP A 31 32.93 -1.74 -8.00
CA ASP A 31 34.07 -0.87 -7.75
C ASP A 31 33.63 0.59 -7.95
N ILE A 32 33.80 1.42 -6.91
CA ILE A 32 33.40 2.82 -6.96
C ILE A 32 34.22 3.59 -7.99
N GLU A 33 35.50 3.24 -8.19
CA GLU A 33 36.39 4.01 -9.06
C GLU A 33 36.15 3.71 -10.54
N SER A 34 36.03 2.43 -10.90
CA SER A 34 35.79 2.04 -12.30
C SER A 34 34.32 1.96 -12.69
N HIS A 35 33.39 2.04 -11.73
CA HIS A 35 31.95 1.82 -11.92
C HIS A 35 31.61 0.45 -12.53
N LYS A 36 32.49 -0.54 -12.35
CA LYS A 36 32.30 -1.90 -12.87
C LYS A 36 31.86 -2.84 -11.79
N ILE A 37 31.03 -3.81 -12.18
CA ILE A 37 30.65 -4.94 -11.35
C ILE A 37 31.91 -5.75 -11.07
N ILE A 38 32.23 -5.90 -9.78
CA ILE A 38 33.29 -6.78 -9.30
C ILE A 38 32.76 -8.20 -9.22
N ASP A 39 31.58 -8.38 -8.61
CA ASP A 39 30.97 -9.69 -8.39
C ASP A 39 29.48 -9.58 -8.02
N ILE A 40 28.78 -10.72 -8.06
CA ILE A 40 27.42 -10.88 -7.57
C ILE A 40 27.36 -12.13 -6.68
N ILE A 41 26.97 -11.93 -5.43
CA ILE A 41 26.75 -12.99 -4.45
C ILE A 41 25.27 -13.35 -4.50
N PHE A 42 24.94 -14.64 -4.68
CA PHE A 42 23.54 -15.13 -4.68
C PHE A 42 22.97 -15.32 -3.26
N SER A 43 23.36 -14.43 -2.34
CA SER A 43 22.93 -14.41 -0.93
C SER A 43 22.96 -12.98 -0.44
N ARG A 44 22.21 -12.70 0.63
CA ARG A 44 22.27 -11.45 1.40
C ARG A 44 22.66 -11.69 2.86
N GLU A 45 22.95 -12.94 3.21
CA GLU A 45 23.25 -13.31 4.58
C GLU A 45 24.57 -12.70 5.04
N ASN A 46 24.61 -12.33 6.32
CA ASN A 46 25.75 -11.59 6.88
C ASN A 46 27.08 -12.34 6.68
N ASN A 47 27.08 -13.65 6.93
CA ASN A 47 28.28 -14.48 6.85
C ASN A 47 28.83 -14.54 5.43
N ASP A 48 27.97 -14.80 4.45
CA ASP A 48 28.37 -14.94 3.04
C ASP A 48 28.98 -13.63 2.51
N VAL A 49 28.33 -12.51 2.84
CA VAL A 49 28.82 -11.18 2.45
C VAL A 49 30.13 -10.86 3.16
N SER A 50 30.25 -11.17 4.46
CA SER A 50 31.47 -10.93 5.23
C SER A 50 32.64 -11.76 4.71
N GLU A 51 32.41 -13.03 4.37
CA GLU A 51 33.42 -13.93 3.82
C GLU A 51 33.93 -13.42 2.47
N TRP A 52 33.03 -12.98 1.59
CA TRP A 52 33.43 -12.35 0.33
C TRP A 52 34.27 -11.09 0.56
N LEU A 53 33.85 -10.22 1.48
CA LEU A 53 34.56 -8.98 1.81
C LEU A 53 35.97 -9.25 2.37
N LYS A 54 36.14 -10.28 3.21
CA LYS A 54 37.45 -10.69 3.74
C LYS A 54 38.42 -11.12 2.64
N SER A 55 37.92 -11.56 1.49
CA SER A 55 38.77 -11.91 0.34
C SER A 55 39.42 -10.69 -0.35
N TYR A 56 39.04 -9.46 0.05
CA TYR A 56 39.59 -8.19 -0.45
C TYR A 56 40.24 -7.41 0.69
N PRO A 57 41.55 -7.57 0.96
CA PRO A 57 42.19 -7.03 2.17
C PRO A 57 42.34 -5.50 2.18
N ASN A 58 42.25 -4.84 1.02
CA ASN A 58 42.57 -3.42 0.87
C ASN A 58 41.36 -2.48 0.87
N ILE A 59 40.16 -2.98 1.21
CA ILE A 59 38.94 -2.16 1.26
C ILE A 59 39.05 -1.13 2.38
N LYS A 60 38.97 0.14 2.01
CA LYS A 60 39.01 1.30 2.92
C LYS A 60 37.68 2.02 2.99
N VAL A 61 36.89 1.99 1.92
CA VAL A 61 35.60 2.67 1.84
C VAL A 61 34.55 1.73 1.30
N VAL A 62 33.40 1.68 1.97
CA VAL A 62 32.23 0.94 1.52
C VAL A 62 31.04 1.87 1.46
N SER A 63 30.53 2.13 0.26
CA SER A 63 29.20 2.71 0.09
C SER A 63 28.16 1.60 0.19
N ARG A 64 27.10 1.81 0.97
CA ARG A 64 26.02 0.84 1.10
C ARG A 64 24.68 1.53 1.34
N ASP A 65 23.61 0.77 1.19
CA ASP A 65 22.29 1.19 1.60
C ASP A 65 22.14 1.25 3.14
N GLY A 66 20.90 1.43 3.60
CA GLY A 66 20.53 1.44 5.02
C GLY A 66 20.54 0.06 5.71
N SER A 67 20.96 -1.02 5.04
CA SER A 67 20.90 -2.38 5.58
C SER A 67 21.82 -2.57 6.79
N ILE A 68 21.22 -3.02 7.89
CA ILE A 68 21.94 -3.41 9.10
C ILE A 68 22.81 -4.65 8.83
N ILE A 69 22.37 -5.54 7.94
CA ILE A 69 23.11 -6.76 7.59
C ILE A 69 24.43 -6.40 6.91
N TYR A 70 24.39 -5.50 5.93
CA TYR A 70 25.60 -5.03 5.25
C TYR A 70 26.50 -4.21 6.17
N LYS A 71 25.93 -3.36 7.04
CA LYS A 71 26.71 -2.68 8.08
C LYS A 71 27.54 -3.67 8.90
N ASN A 72 26.90 -4.71 9.41
CA ASN A 72 27.53 -5.69 10.26
C ASN A 72 28.56 -6.52 9.49
N ALA A 73 28.25 -6.95 8.26
CA ALA A 73 29.16 -7.74 7.43
C ALA A 73 30.45 -6.98 7.11
N VAL A 74 30.32 -5.69 6.78
CA VAL A 74 31.46 -4.78 6.56
C VAL A 74 32.24 -4.57 7.85
N SER A 75 31.58 -4.29 8.98
CA SER A 75 32.26 -4.13 10.27
C SER A 75 33.02 -5.38 10.71
N MET A 76 32.51 -6.58 10.37
CA MET A 76 33.19 -7.85 10.66
C MET A 76 34.36 -8.15 9.74
N ALA A 77 34.27 -7.77 8.45
CA ALA A 77 35.33 -8.02 7.48
C ALA A 77 36.43 -6.97 7.52
N HIS A 78 36.05 -5.70 7.65
CA HIS A 78 36.91 -4.52 7.59
C HIS A 78 36.51 -3.51 8.68
N PRO A 79 36.91 -3.73 9.95
CA PRO A 79 36.53 -2.85 11.06
C PRO A 79 36.95 -1.38 10.88
N SER A 80 38.07 -1.15 10.18
CA SER A 80 38.62 0.18 9.92
C SER A 80 38.06 0.83 8.64
N ALA A 81 37.22 0.15 7.87
CA ALA A 81 36.65 0.71 6.65
C ALA A 81 35.61 1.78 6.97
N ILE A 82 35.66 2.90 6.24
CA ILE A 82 34.68 3.97 6.32
C ILE A 82 33.42 3.52 5.59
N GLN A 83 32.30 3.48 6.31
CA GLN A 83 31.01 3.14 5.74
C GLN A 83 30.24 4.41 5.41
N ILE A 84 29.83 4.54 4.14
CA ILE A 84 29.11 5.69 3.61
C ILE A 84 27.72 5.24 3.21
N SER A 85 26.69 5.99 3.62
CA SER A 85 25.32 5.76 3.16
C SER A 85 25.16 6.27 1.73
N ASP A 86 24.58 5.43 0.86
CA ASP A 86 24.27 5.82 -0.52
C ASP A 86 23.24 6.96 -0.56
N ARG A 87 23.58 8.01 -1.32
CA ARG A 87 22.77 9.21 -1.56
C ARG A 87 21.40 8.88 -2.14
N PHE A 88 21.29 7.89 -3.04
CA PHE A 88 20.01 7.52 -3.64
C PHE A 88 19.02 7.07 -2.57
N HIS A 89 19.46 6.20 -1.66
CA HIS A 89 18.62 5.71 -0.57
C HIS A 89 18.20 6.82 0.39
N ILE A 90 19.11 7.75 0.70
CA ILE A 90 18.80 8.91 1.56
C ILE A 90 17.69 9.76 0.91
N LEU A 91 17.85 10.14 -0.35
CA LEU A 91 16.88 10.98 -1.05
C LEU A 91 15.53 10.25 -1.19
N LYS A 92 15.55 8.99 -1.61
CA LYS A 92 14.35 8.16 -1.74
C LYS A 92 13.58 8.08 -0.41
N ASN A 93 14.28 7.79 0.68
CA ASN A 93 13.65 7.68 2.00
C ASN A 93 13.06 9.01 2.44
N LEU A 94 13.80 10.11 2.29
CA LEU A 94 13.30 11.46 2.60
C LEU A 94 12.03 11.80 1.82
N THR A 95 12.05 11.61 0.49
CA THR A 95 10.88 11.89 -0.36
C THR A 95 9.68 11.03 0.04
N GLU A 96 9.88 9.76 0.35
CA GLU A 96 8.81 8.87 0.79
C GLU A 96 8.22 9.31 2.14
N TYR A 97 9.06 9.70 3.11
CA TYR A 97 8.59 10.24 4.38
C TYR A 97 7.83 11.55 4.20
N CYS A 98 8.34 12.48 3.40
CA CYS A 98 7.65 13.73 3.08
C CYS A 98 6.29 13.46 2.45
N LYS A 99 6.22 12.55 1.47
CA LYS A 99 4.97 12.14 0.82
C LYS A 99 3.97 11.58 1.83
N GLN A 100 4.40 10.65 2.68
CA GLN A 100 3.53 10.08 3.70
C GLN A 100 3.01 11.13 4.68
N TYR A 101 3.87 12.06 5.10
CA TYR A 101 3.47 13.17 5.95
C TYR A 101 2.43 14.07 5.26
N LEU A 102 2.71 14.52 4.04
CA LEU A 102 1.79 15.36 3.28
C LEU A 102 0.44 14.68 3.04
N THR A 103 0.42 13.37 2.75
CA THR A 103 -0.84 12.62 2.59
C THR A 103 -1.68 12.54 3.87
N LYS A 104 -1.07 12.69 5.05
CA LYS A 104 -1.80 12.80 6.33
C LYS A 104 -2.35 14.22 6.54
N CYS A 105 -1.64 15.24 6.08
CA CYS A 105 -2.04 16.64 6.22
C CYS A 105 -3.15 17.04 5.24
N PHE A 106 -3.11 16.54 4.00
CA PHE A 106 -4.08 16.89 2.98
C PHE A 106 -5.31 15.98 2.99
N LYS A 107 -6.49 16.59 2.87
CA LYS A 107 -7.74 15.83 2.66
C LYS A 107 -7.64 15.09 1.32
N THR A 108 -8.01 13.81 1.29
CA THR A 108 -8.07 13.00 0.07
C THR A 108 -9.06 13.52 -0.97
N LYS A 109 -9.96 14.42 -0.56
CA LYS A 109 -10.92 15.11 -1.41
C LYS A 109 -10.79 16.61 -1.21
N VAL A 110 -10.53 17.33 -2.30
CA VAL A 110 -10.60 18.79 -2.36
C VAL A 110 -11.95 19.15 -2.95
N SER A 111 -12.78 19.86 -2.18
CA SER A 111 -14.00 20.47 -2.69
C SER A 111 -13.62 21.70 -3.51
N ILE A 112 -13.69 21.59 -4.83
CA ILE A 112 -13.55 22.75 -5.71
C ILE A 112 -14.86 23.51 -5.61
N ASN A 113 -14.84 24.63 -4.88
CA ASN A 113 -15.95 25.57 -4.92
C ASN A 113 -15.87 26.30 -6.26
N ASN A 114 -16.61 25.84 -7.26
CA ASN A 114 -16.85 26.63 -8.44
C ASN A 114 -17.65 27.86 -8.02
N SER A 115 -16.98 29.01 -7.91
CA SER A 115 -17.63 30.32 -7.82
C SER A 115 -18.06 30.75 -9.23
N VAL A 116 -18.95 29.97 -9.83
CA VAL A 116 -19.74 30.35 -11.01
C VAL A 116 -21.15 29.87 -10.72
N ASP A 117 -22.12 30.78 -10.80
CA ASP A 117 -23.54 30.59 -10.59
C ASP A 117 -24.07 29.23 -11.10
N ASP A 118 -24.15 28.25 -10.20
CA ASP A 118 -24.73 26.93 -10.46
C ASP A 118 -26.01 26.73 -9.65
N LYS A 119 -26.78 27.82 -9.45
CA LYS A 119 -28.13 27.80 -8.84
C LYS A 119 -29.16 27.00 -9.65
N GLN A 120 -28.80 26.33 -10.75
CA GLN A 120 -29.75 25.53 -11.55
C GLN A 120 -29.32 24.11 -11.91
N LYS A 121 -28.17 23.57 -11.45
CA LYS A 121 -27.79 22.16 -11.72
C LYS A 121 -27.74 21.22 -10.52
N SER A 122 -28.15 21.68 -9.34
CA SER A 122 -28.25 20.84 -8.13
C SER A 122 -29.64 20.21 -7.96
N LYS A 123 -30.11 19.44 -8.92
CA LYS A 123 -31.12 18.39 -8.67
C LYS A 123 -30.67 17.12 -9.39
N ASN A 124 -30.21 16.15 -8.59
CA ASN A 124 -30.10 14.72 -8.90
C ASN A 124 -28.85 14.18 -9.62
N ILE A 125 -27.66 14.32 -9.01
CA ILE A 125 -26.66 13.25 -9.13
C ILE A 125 -26.35 12.72 -7.72
N ILE A 126 -27.25 11.88 -7.23
CA ILE A 126 -26.98 11.02 -6.09
C ILE A 126 -25.90 10.03 -6.58
N ILE A 127 -24.65 10.17 -6.11
CA ILE A 127 -23.62 9.14 -6.28
C ILE A 127 -24.05 7.96 -5.40
N THR A 128 -24.95 7.15 -5.94
CA THR A 128 -25.43 5.90 -5.35
C THR A 128 -24.33 4.86 -5.53
N SER A 129 -23.83 4.29 -4.43
CA SER A 129 -22.84 3.20 -4.50
C SER A 129 -23.40 2.02 -5.30
N GLN A 130 -22.54 1.12 -5.82
CA GLN A 130 -23.02 -0.06 -6.56
C GLN A 130 -24.03 -0.89 -5.74
N ASN A 131 -23.78 -1.00 -4.44
CA ASN A 131 -24.68 -1.65 -3.48
C ASN A 131 -26.02 -0.93 -3.35
N GLU A 132 -26.00 0.39 -3.24
CA GLU A 132 -27.21 1.21 -3.11
C GLU A 132 -28.06 1.18 -4.39
N LYS A 133 -27.42 1.17 -5.57
CA LYS A 133 -28.12 0.95 -6.84
C LYS A 133 -28.77 -0.43 -6.89
N ALA A 134 -28.11 -1.45 -6.35
CA ALA A 134 -28.62 -2.80 -6.33
C ALA A 134 -29.85 -2.92 -5.42
N LEU A 135 -29.79 -2.40 -4.20
CA LEU A 135 -30.93 -2.33 -3.27
C LEU A 135 -32.13 -1.56 -3.85
N LYS A 136 -31.88 -0.36 -4.41
CA LYS A 136 -32.93 0.43 -5.06
C LYS A 136 -33.53 -0.29 -6.27
N SER A 137 -32.72 -1.02 -7.04
CA SER A 137 -33.23 -1.75 -8.20
C SER A 137 -34.21 -2.87 -7.81
N ILE A 138 -33.95 -3.59 -6.71
CA ILE A 138 -34.87 -4.59 -6.17
C ILE A 138 -36.14 -3.91 -5.66
N GLN A 139 -36.00 -2.85 -4.85
CA GLN A 139 -37.13 -2.10 -4.32
C GLN A 139 -38.05 -1.59 -5.44
N MET A 140 -37.48 -0.96 -6.48
CA MET A 140 -38.23 -0.45 -7.63
C MET A 140 -38.89 -1.57 -8.43
N PHE A 141 -38.24 -2.72 -8.57
CA PHE A 141 -38.80 -3.88 -9.25
C PHE A 141 -39.97 -4.49 -8.46
N ASN A 142 -39.85 -4.59 -7.14
CA ASN A 142 -40.91 -5.09 -6.26
C ASN A 142 -42.15 -4.16 -6.24
N VAL A 143 -41.95 -2.85 -6.46
CA VAL A 143 -43.04 -1.87 -6.64
C VAL A 143 -43.65 -1.94 -8.06
N GLY A 144 -43.15 -2.81 -8.94
CA GLY A 144 -43.72 -3.07 -10.26
C GLY A 144 -43.18 -2.18 -11.38
N ILE A 145 -42.08 -1.45 -11.16
CA ILE A 145 -41.47 -0.61 -12.21
C ILE A 145 -40.80 -1.51 -13.27
N LYS A 146 -41.07 -1.22 -14.55
CA LYS A 146 -40.48 -1.97 -15.68
C LYS A 146 -38.94 -1.86 -15.67
N LYS A 147 -38.27 -2.97 -16.01
CA LYS A 147 -36.80 -3.08 -16.04
C LYS A 147 -36.11 -1.99 -16.87
N THR A 148 -36.68 -1.63 -18.02
CA THR A 148 -36.17 -0.54 -18.89
C THR A 148 -36.13 0.78 -18.14
N LYS A 149 -37.19 1.10 -17.40
CA LYS A 149 -37.29 2.33 -16.63
C LYS A 149 -36.34 2.37 -15.44
N ILE A 150 -36.13 1.22 -14.79
CA ILE A 150 -35.14 1.06 -13.72
C ILE A 150 -33.71 1.30 -14.25
N CYS A 151 -33.38 0.71 -15.41
CA CYS A 151 -32.09 0.88 -16.07
C CYS A 151 -31.81 2.35 -16.42
N GLU A 152 -32.81 3.06 -16.95
CA GLU A 152 -32.73 4.51 -17.23
C GLU A 152 -32.45 5.31 -15.94
N ILE A 153 -33.26 5.10 -14.90
CA ILE A 153 -33.20 5.88 -13.65
C ILE A 153 -31.88 5.66 -12.92
N LEU A 154 -31.43 4.40 -12.81
CA LEU A 154 -30.22 4.05 -12.04
C LEU A 154 -28.94 4.07 -12.89
N LYS A 155 -29.07 4.34 -14.19
CA LYS A 155 -27.98 4.27 -15.19
C LYS A 155 -27.27 2.91 -15.13
N LEU A 156 -28.04 1.83 -15.27
CA LEU A 156 -27.56 0.45 -15.22
C LEU A 156 -27.74 -0.24 -16.57
N ASN A 157 -26.80 -1.11 -16.94
CA ASN A 157 -26.99 -2.03 -18.06
C ASN A 157 -28.03 -3.09 -17.69
N ILE A 158 -28.86 -3.50 -18.65
CA ILE A 158 -29.91 -4.53 -18.46
C ILE A 158 -29.34 -5.87 -17.96
N LYS A 159 -28.12 -6.24 -18.38
CA LYS A 159 -27.42 -7.44 -17.90
C LYS A 159 -27.10 -7.33 -16.41
N THR A 160 -26.67 -6.14 -15.96
CA THR A 160 -26.39 -5.87 -14.55
C THR A 160 -27.66 -5.94 -13.72
N LEU A 161 -28.76 -5.36 -14.20
CA LEU A 161 -30.05 -5.42 -13.52
C LEU A 161 -30.55 -6.88 -13.40
N ASN A 162 -30.49 -7.66 -14.48
CA ASN A 162 -30.88 -9.07 -14.44
C ASN A 162 -30.00 -9.91 -13.51
N LYS A 163 -28.70 -9.58 -13.37
CA LYS A 163 -27.82 -10.21 -12.39
C LYS A 163 -28.25 -9.88 -10.97
N ILE A 164 -28.54 -8.61 -10.70
CA ILE A 164 -28.97 -8.13 -9.39
C ILE A 164 -30.29 -8.81 -8.96
N LEU A 165 -31.27 -8.89 -9.86
CA LEU A 165 -32.58 -9.51 -9.56
C LEU A 165 -32.53 -11.03 -9.32
N LYS A 166 -31.39 -11.68 -9.56
CA LYS A 166 -31.17 -13.11 -9.28
C LYS A 166 -30.51 -13.37 -7.92
N LEU A 167 -29.96 -12.32 -7.28
CA LEU A 167 -29.30 -12.45 -5.99
C LEU A 167 -30.33 -12.60 -4.88
N ASP A 168 -29.96 -13.33 -3.83
CA ASP A 168 -30.76 -13.37 -2.61
C ASP A 168 -30.59 -12.08 -1.76
N GLU A 169 -31.46 -11.93 -0.75
CA GLU A 169 -31.48 -10.76 0.13
C GLU A 169 -30.22 -10.66 1.03
N SER A 170 -29.50 -11.77 1.24
CA SER A 170 -28.26 -11.78 1.98
C SER A 170 -27.08 -11.33 1.11
N GLU A 171 -27.01 -11.78 -0.14
CA GLU A 171 -25.97 -11.49 -1.12
C GLU A 171 -26.03 -10.04 -1.63
N ILE A 172 -27.24 -9.49 -1.78
CA ILE A 172 -27.41 -8.12 -2.28
C ILE A 172 -26.77 -7.09 -1.35
N ASN A 173 -26.82 -7.33 -0.04
CA ASN A 173 -26.25 -6.44 0.98
C ASN A 173 -24.72 -6.33 0.88
N TYR A 174 -24.07 -7.27 0.20
CA TYR A 174 -22.62 -7.29 -0.04
C TYR A 174 -22.24 -6.94 -1.49
N TYR A 175 -23.23 -6.79 -2.39
CA TYR A 175 -22.97 -6.55 -3.81
C TYR A 175 -22.10 -5.31 -4.04
N GLY A 176 -20.95 -5.51 -4.69
CA GLY A 176 -19.99 -4.45 -5.01
C GLY A 176 -19.16 -3.93 -3.83
N LYS A 177 -19.23 -4.56 -2.64
CA LYS A 177 -18.38 -4.21 -1.48
C LYS A 177 -17.09 -5.04 -1.49
N SER A 178 -15.98 -4.42 -1.06
CA SER A 178 -14.71 -5.14 -0.84
C SER A 178 -14.74 -5.87 0.51
N LYS A 179 -13.98 -6.96 0.65
CA LYS A 179 -13.85 -7.71 1.92
C LYS A 179 -13.51 -6.79 3.11
N GLN A 180 -12.58 -5.86 2.89
CA GLN A 180 -12.13 -4.94 3.93
C GLN A 180 -13.24 -3.95 4.35
N ARG A 181 -14.07 -3.50 3.41
CA ARG A 181 -15.22 -2.64 3.69
C ARG A 181 -16.31 -3.38 4.47
N ILE A 182 -16.56 -4.64 4.14
CA ILE A 182 -17.52 -5.49 4.85
C ILE A 182 -17.11 -5.62 6.33
N ILE A 183 -15.84 -5.96 6.58
CA ILE A 183 -15.28 -6.08 7.93
C ILE A 183 -15.40 -4.75 8.70
N GLN A 184 -15.19 -3.61 8.05
CA GLN A 184 -15.33 -2.30 8.67
C GLN A 184 -16.79 -1.99 9.04
N GLU A 185 -17.75 -2.29 8.17
CA GLU A 185 -19.18 -2.07 8.42
C GLU A 185 -19.70 -2.97 9.56
N GLU A 186 -19.26 -4.23 9.63
CA GLU A 186 -19.57 -5.15 10.74
C GLU A 186 -19.03 -4.64 12.08
N ARG A 187 -17.78 -4.18 12.12
CA ARG A 187 -17.19 -3.59 13.34
C ARG A 187 -17.98 -2.37 13.82
N LEU A 188 -18.42 -1.51 12.89
CA LEU A 188 -19.23 -0.34 13.20
C LEU A 188 -20.61 -0.74 13.73
N LYS A 189 -21.24 -1.76 13.13
CA LYS A 189 -22.53 -2.29 13.59
C LYS A 189 -22.43 -2.84 15.01
N ASN A 190 -21.43 -3.68 15.30
CA ASN A 190 -21.21 -4.23 16.64
C ASN A 190 -20.95 -3.13 17.67
N LYS A 191 -20.18 -2.10 17.30
CA LYS A 191 -19.94 -0.94 18.17
C LYS A 191 -21.24 -0.16 18.45
N LEU A 192 -22.10 0.00 17.45
CA LEU A 192 -23.37 0.71 17.60
C LEU A 192 -24.36 -0.09 18.47
N GLU A 193 -24.43 -1.41 18.28
CA GLU A 193 -25.23 -2.30 19.12
C GLU A 193 -24.80 -2.23 20.59
N LEU A 194 -23.48 -2.24 20.85
CA LEU A 194 -22.95 -2.06 22.20
C LEU A 194 -23.34 -0.71 22.80
N ILE A 195 -23.23 0.38 22.04
CA ILE A 195 -23.63 1.72 22.49
C ILE A 195 -25.12 1.77 22.80
N ASN A 196 -25.95 1.17 21.95
CA ASN A 196 -27.40 1.14 22.16
C ASN A 196 -27.78 0.28 23.37
N ALA A 197 -27.15 -0.87 23.57
CA ALA A 197 -27.33 -1.70 24.76
C ALA A 197 -26.99 -0.92 26.04
N ILE A 198 -25.86 -0.20 26.08
CA ILE A 198 -25.49 0.65 27.22
C ILE A 198 -26.52 1.76 27.46
N ARG A 199 -27.06 2.37 26.40
CA ARG A 199 -28.11 3.39 26.50
C ARG A 199 -29.41 2.83 27.07
N GLU A 200 -29.84 1.66 26.61
CA GLU A 200 -31.03 0.96 27.15
C GLU A 200 -30.82 0.56 28.62
N MET A 201 -29.65 0.02 28.98
CA MET A 201 -29.30 -0.26 30.38
C MET A 201 -29.39 1.00 31.23
N LYS A 202 -28.82 2.12 30.78
CA LYS A 202 -28.90 3.39 31.49
C LYS A 202 -30.35 3.86 31.64
N LYS A 203 -31.17 3.75 30.60
CA LYS A 203 -32.59 4.13 30.62
C LYS A 203 -33.40 3.28 31.60
N ASN A 204 -33.14 1.98 31.68
CA ASN A 204 -33.81 1.05 32.60
C ASN A 204 -33.27 1.12 34.05
N SER A 205 -32.11 1.75 34.26
CA SER A 205 -31.49 1.95 35.58
C SER A 205 -31.88 3.26 36.26
N LEU A 206 -32.65 4.14 35.60
CA LEU A 206 -33.19 5.34 36.23
C LEU A 206 -34.54 5.02 36.90
N PRO A 207 -34.72 5.27 38.20
CA PRO A 207 -36.03 5.15 38.82
C PRO A 207 -37.00 6.15 38.19
N THR A 208 -38.14 5.66 37.69
CA THR A 208 -39.31 6.49 37.38
C THR A 208 -39.73 7.20 38.67
N LYS A 209 -39.51 8.52 38.71
CA LYS A 209 -40.15 9.41 39.69
C LYS A 209 -41.65 9.50 39.43
#